data_AF-A0A934SXH1-F1
#
_entry.id   AF-A0A934SXH1-F1
#
_cell.length_a   1.000
_cell.length_b   1.000
_cell.length_c   1.000
_cell.angle_alpha   90.00
_cell.angle_beta   90.00
_cell.angle_gamma   90.00
#
_symmetry.space_group_name_H-M   'P 1'
#
loop_
_entity.id
_entity.type
_entity.pdbx_description
1 polymer ?
#
loop_
_entity_poly.entity_id
_entity_poly.type
_entity_poly.pdbx_seq_one_letter_code
_entity_poly.pdbx_strand_id
1 'polypeptide(L)' 'MMRATSCLAALAACAMLAGCGERDQSLATGARGEPLYKGAKNEFVAKGYTPGTREAWEAQLRSRALTQNEYNKTN' A
#
# COMPACT_ATOMS: atom_id res chain seq x y z
N MET A 1 -10.96 27.67 -35.64
CA MET A 1 -11.16 27.73 -34.17
C MET A 1 -11.92 26.51 -33.66
N MET A 2 -13.10 26.16 -34.20
CA MET A 2 -13.92 25.00 -33.74
C MET A 2 -13.22 23.63 -33.74
N ARG A 3 -12.31 23.38 -34.69
CA ARG A 3 -11.52 22.12 -34.74
C ARG A 3 -10.51 21.98 -33.59
N ALA A 4 -9.90 23.08 -33.15
CA ALA A 4 -8.94 23.07 -32.06
C ALA A 4 -9.63 22.81 -30.70
N THR A 5 -10.84 23.36 -30.53
CA THR A 5 -11.66 23.15 -29.32
C THR A 5 -12.10 21.70 -29.18
N SER A 6 -12.50 21.04 -30.28
CA SER A 6 -12.86 19.62 -30.27
C SER A 6 -11.67 18.71 -29.93
N CYS A 7 -10.48 19.01 -30.44
CA CYS A 7 -9.28 18.24 -30.10
C CYS A 7 -8.89 18.38 -28.62
N LEU A 8 -8.99 19.59 -28.06
CA LEU A 8 -8.72 19.81 -26.64
C LEU A 8 -9.70 19.06 -25.74
N ALA A 9 -10.99 19.06 -26.09
CA ALA A 9 -12.02 18.35 -25.34
C ALA A 9 -11.80 16.82 -25.35
N ALA A 10 -11.40 16.26 -26.50
CA ALA A 10 -11.08 14.84 -26.60
C ALA A 10 -9.85 14.45 -25.74
N LEU A 11 -8.81 15.28 -25.75
CA LEU A 11 -7.62 15.07 -24.92
C LEU A 11 -7.95 15.12 -23.41
N ALA A 12 -8.78 16.08 -23.00
CA ALA A 12 -9.21 16.20 -21.61
C ALA A 12 -10.04 14.98 -21.16
N ALA A 13 -10.93 14.48 -22.02
CA ALA A 13 -11.70 13.27 -21.73
C ALA A 13 -10.79 12.05 -21.54
N CYS A 14 -9.83 11.82 -22.43
CA CYS A 14 -8.87 10.72 -22.29
C CYS A 14 -8.04 10.81 -21.00
N ALA A 15 -7.64 12.02 -20.59
CA ALA A 15 -6.88 12.22 -19.36
C ALA A 15 -7.69 11.89 -18.09
N MET A 16 -9.01 12.12 -18.09
CA MET A 16 -9.88 11.75 -16.96
C MET A 16 -10.05 10.24 -16.82
N LEU A 17 -10.12 9.50 -17.94
CA LEU A 17 -10.22 8.04 -17.91
C LEU A 17 -8.91 7.36 -17.46
N ALA A 18 -7.76 8.03 -17.63
CA ALA A 18 -6.48 7.51 -17.15
C ALA A 18 -6.40 7.40 -15.61
N GLY A 19 -7.25 8.12 -14.88
CA GLY A 19 -7.34 8.00 -13.41
C GLY A 19 -7.97 6.69 -12.92
N CYS A 20 -8.71 5.97 -13.77
CA CYS A 20 -9.29 4.67 -13.45
C CYS A 20 -8.35 3.49 -13.78
N GLY A 21 -7.19 3.74 -14.37
CA GLY A 21 -6.17 2.72 -14.65
C GLY A 21 -5.28 2.51 -13.44
N GLU A 22 -5.83 2.02 -12.33
CA GLU A 22 -4.99 1.60 -11.20
C GLU A 22 -4.01 0.50 -11.66
N ARG A 23 -2.83 0.47 -11.04
CA ARG A 23 -1.89 -0.63 -11.29
C ARG A 23 -2.61 -1.93 -10.95
N ASP A 24 -2.45 -2.91 -11.83
CA ASP A 24 -2.92 -4.26 -11.59
C ASP A 24 -2.55 -4.71 -10.16
N GLN A 25 -3.59 -4.88 -9.32
CA GLN A 25 -3.46 -5.33 -7.94
C GLN A 25 -3.32 -6.85 -7.85
N SER A 26 -3.26 -7.56 -8.97
CA SER A 26 -2.88 -8.97 -8.91
C SER A 26 -1.50 -9.03 -8.28
N LEU A 27 -1.34 -9.99 -7.38
CA LEU A 27 -0.09 -10.18 -6.66
C LEU A 27 1.00 -10.42 -7.71
N ALA A 28 1.82 -9.40 -7.99
CA ALA A 28 2.89 -9.49 -8.98
C ALA A 28 3.73 -10.74 -8.66
N THR A 29 3.57 -11.76 -9.48
CA THR A 29 4.23 -13.05 -9.27
C THR A 29 5.72 -12.84 -9.52
N GLY A 30 6.54 -12.89 -8.46
CA GLY A 30 7.99 -12.94 -8.65
C GLY A 30 8.88 -12.32 -7.58
N ALA A 31 8.37 -11.51 -6.65
CA ALA A 31 9.20 -10.96 -5.59
C ALA A 31 8.53 -11.10 -4.22
N ARG A 32 8.81 -12.21 -3.53
CA ARG A 32 8.65 -12.21 -2.07
C ARG A 32 9.78 -11.34 -1.53
N GLY A 33 9.44 -10.14 -1.08
CA GLY A 33 10.39 -9.23 -0.45
C GLY A 33 11.03 -9.84 0.80
N GLU A 34 11.94 -9.08 1.41
CA GLU A 34 12.50 -9.43 2.71
C GLU A 34 11.40 -9.66 3.76
N PRO A 35 11.60 -10.55 4.75
CA PRO A 35 10.65 -10.73 5.83
C PRO A 35 10.32 -9.40 6.52
N LEU A 36 9.03 -9.14 6.74
CA LEU A 36 8.52 -7.86 7.25
C LEU A 36 9.14 -7.45 8.60
N TYR A 37 9.52 -8.43 9.45
CA TYR A 37 10.17 -8.15 10.74
C TYR A 37 11.56 -7.52 10.59
N LYS A 38 12.23 -7.63 9.43
CA LYS A 38 13.53 -6.99 9.18
C LYS A 38 13.42 -5.46 9.04
N GLY A 39 12.21 -4.92 8.98
CA GLY A 39 11.95 -3.49 8.84
C GLY A 39 12.33 -2.91 7.48
N ALA A 40 11.86 -1.70 7.20
CA ALA A 40 12.25 -0.96 6.01
C ALA A 40 13.71 -0.50 6.10
N LYS A 41 14.37 -0.39 4.95
CA LYS A 41 15.73 0.13 4.80
C LYS A 41 15.75 1.26 3.77
N ASN A 42 15.00 2.33 4.06
CA ASN A 42 14.85 3.47 3.18
C ASN A 42 14.92 4.79 3.96
N GLU A 43 14.91 5.91 3.24
CA GLU A 43 15.08 7.27 3.79
C GLU A 43 13.91 7.72 4.68
N PHE A 44 12.79 6.99 4.67
CA PHE A 44 11.61 7.28 5.46
C PHE A 44 11.66 6.66 6.85
N VAL A 45 12.68 5.87 7.16
CA VAL A 45 12.87 5.28 8.49
C VAL A 45 13.39 6.36 9.45
N ALA A 46 12.68 6.52 10.57
CA ALA A 46 13.06 7.47 11.61
C ALA A 46 14.50 7.22 12.12
N LYS A 47 15.26 8.29 12.34
CA LYS A 47 16.65 8.19 12.83
C LYS A 47 16.70 7.43 14.16
N GLY A 48 17.57 6.41 14.23
CA GLY A 48 17.75 5.58 15.43
C GLY A 48 16.72 4.45 15.60
N TYR A 49 15.75 4.33 14.69
CA TYR A 49 14.84 3.19 14.69
C TYR A 49 15.59 1.88 14.41
N THR A 50 15.32 0.87 15.23
CA THR A 50 15.83 -0.49 15.04
C THR A 50 14.65 -1.46 14.99
N PRO A 51 14.55 -2.32 13.95
CA PRO A 51 13.54 -3.36 13.90
C PRO A 51 13.67 -4.34 15.07
N GLY A 52 12.54 -4.80 15.62
CA GLY A 52 12.52 -5.80 16.70
C GLY A 52 12.89 -7.21 16.23
N THR A 53 12.93 -8.17 17.17
CA THR A 53 13.11 -9.58 16.81
C THR A 53 11.86 -10.13 16.13
N ARG A 54 12.03 -11.28 15.45
CA ARG A 54 10.91 -11.98 14.82
C ARG A 54 9.81 -12.34 15.83
N GLU A 55 10.20 -12.80 17.01
CA GLU A 55 9.30 -13.25 18.07
C GLU A 55 8.47 -12.07 18.58
N ALA A 56 9.11 -10.92 18.80
CA ALA A 56 8.42 -9.70 19.21
C ALA A 56 7.44 -9.22 18.13
N TRP A 57 7.82 -9.29 16.86
CA TRP A 57 6.96 -8.93 15.73
C TRP A 57 5.74 -9.86 15.62
N GLU A 58 5.93 -11.18 15.70
CA GLU A 58 4.83 -12.15 15.68
C GLU A 58 3.89 -11.98 16.88
N ALA A 59 4.43 -11.72 18.07
CA ALA A 59 3.63 -11.44 19.26
C ALA A 59 2.75 -10.19 19.08
N GLN A 60 3.32 -9.10 18.52
CA GLN A 60 2.54 -7.90 18.20
C GLN A 60 1.44 -8.19 17.18
N LEU A 61 1.71 -8.97 16.13
CA LEU A 61 0.68 -9.34 15.16
C LEU A 61 -0.45 -10.15 15.79
N ARG A 62 -0.15 -11.15 16.62
CA ARG A 62 -1.18 -11.92 17.33
C ARG A 62 -2.02 -11.01 18.22
N SER A 63 -1.38 -10.13 18.99
CA SER A 63 -2.09 -9.17 19.85
C SER A 63 -3.04 -8.30 19.04
N ARG A 64 -2.58 -7.70 17.93
CA ARG A 64 -3.42 -6.86 17.07
C ARG A 64 -4.60 -7.62 16.48
N ALA A 65 -4.36 -8.83 15.97
CA ALA A 65 -5.41 -9.66 15.39
C ALA A 65 -6.51 -10.02 16.40
N LEU A 66 -6.17 -10.11 17.69
CA LEU A 66 -7.15 -10.35 18.75
C LEU A 66 -7.91 -9.09 19.14
N THR A 67 -7.25 -7.94 19.24
CA THR A 67 -7.84 -6.68 19.73
C THR A 67 -8.61 -5.90 18.66
N GLN A 68 -8.30 -6.11 17.38
CA GLN A 68 -8.94 -5.41 16.26
C GLN A 68 -10.03 -6.26 15.59
N ASN A 69 -10.33 -7.43 16.15
CA ASN A 69 -11.38 -8.30 15.64
C ASN A 69 -12.69 -7.98 16.37
N GLU A 70 -13.65 -7.42 15.64
CA GLU A 70 -14.97 -7.04 16.17
C GLU A 70 -15.80 -8.23 16.71
N TYR A 71 -15.44 -9.47 16.34
CA TYR A 71 -16.09 -10.67 16.85
C TYR A 71 -15.50 -11.15 18.18
N ASN A 72 -14.35 -10.64 18.60
CA ASN A 72 -13.79 -10.93 19.90
C ASN A 72 -14.45 -10.05 20.96
N LYS A 73 -15.21 -10.66 21.87
CA LYS A 73 -15.74 -9.96 23.04
C LYS A 73 -14.60 -9.57 23.97
N THR A 74 -14.25 -8.29 24.01
CA THR A 74 -13.46 -7.71 25.09
C THR A 74 -14.41 -7.41 26.25
N ASN A 75 -14.33 -8.22 27.32
CA ASN A 75 -15.12 -8.05 28.54
C ASN A 75 -14.48 -7.01 29.46
#